data_AF-A0A653X6X8-F1
#
_entry.id   AF-A0A653X6X8-F1
#
_cell.length_a   1.000
_cell.length_b   1.000
_cell.length_c   1.000
_cell.angle_alpha   90.00
_cell.angle_beta   90.00
_cell.angle_gamma   90.00
#
_symmetry.space_group_name_H-M   'P 1'
#
loop_
_entity.id
_entity.type
_entity.pdbx_description
1 polymer ?
#
loop_
_entity_poly.entity_id
_entity_poly.type
_entity_poly.pdbx_seq_one_letter_code
_entity_poly.pdbx_strand_id
1 'polypeptide(L)'
;MVNATNELYRYWVLPFDVMERGPEAISEHYEKLSTDLYQEVKPRMGAIDYAADYMTNGVKSSEKGLKLLEYNAALYPDSAWVNFNLAKGYKQREEMTLAKTYGLKALRLVAQDNEKLKSSVVNFL
;
A
#
# COMPACT_ATOMS: atom_id res chain seq x y z
N MET A 1 1.61 -29.88 -17.89
CA MET A 1 1.69 -28.44 -18.21
C MET A 1 1.08 -27.51 -17.15
N VAL A 2 0.52 -28.03 -16.04
CA VAL A 2 -0.12 -27.21 -14.99
C VAL A 2 0.89 -26.72 -13.93
N ASN A 3 2.07 -27.35 -13.82
CA ASN A 3 3.07 -27.02 -12.79
C ASN A 3 3.82 -25.70 -13.04
N ALA A 4 4.26 -25.43 -14.26
CA ALA A 4 5.05 -24.21 -14.56
C ALA A 4 4.22 -22.93 -14.37
N THR A 5 2.94 -22.95 -14.76
CA THR A 5 2.04 -21.82 -14.55
C THR A 5 1.75 -21.63 -13.06
N ASN A 6 1.49 -22.71 -12.32
CA ASN A 6 1.26 -22.63 -10.87
C ASN A 6 2.49 -22.13 -10.09
N GLU A 7 3.72 -22.46 -10.52
CA GLU A 7 4.93 -21.88 -9.93
C GLU A 7 5.08 -20.40 -10.23
N LEU A 8 4.78 -19.96 -11.45
CA LEU A 8 4.71 -18.53 -11.78
C LEU A 8 3.69 -17.76 -10.91
N TYR A 9 2.49 -18.32 -10.74
CA TYR A 9 1.41 -17.69 -9.99
C TYR A 9 1.65 -17.64 -8.47
N ARG A 10 2.46 -18.56 -7.91
CA ARG A 10 2.81 -18.56 -6.48
C ARG A 10 3.53 -17.29 -6.03
N TYR A 11 4.34 -16.71 -6.91
CA TYR A 11 5.07 -15.47 -6.61
C TYR A 11 4.24 -14.21 -6.90
N TRP A 12 3.08 -14.35 -7.60
CA TRP A 12 2.24 -13.20 -7.90
C TRP A 12 1.45 -12.69 -6.69
N VAL A 13 1.21 -13.57 -5.72
CA VAL A 13 0.63 -13.23 -4.43
C VAL A 13 1.76 -12.74 -3.52
N LEU A 14 1.53 -11.64 -2.81
CA LEU A 14 2.46 -11.18 -1.78
C LEU A 14 2.37 -12.16 -0.59
N PRO A 15 3.45 -12.89 -0.23
CA PRO A 15 3.41 -13.86 0.87
C PRO A 15 3.37 -13.18 2.26
N PHE A 16 2.72 -13.80 3.24
CA PHE A 16 2.62 -13.26 4.61
C PHE A 16 4.01 -13.05 5.26
N ASP A 17 4.94 -14.00 5.08
CA ASP A 17 6.31 -13.87 5.63
C ASP A 17 7.08 -12.69 5.01
N VAL A 18 6.78 -12.36 3.75
CA VAL A 18 7.34 -11.19 3.07
C VAL A 18 6.69 -9.91 3.60
N MET A 19 5.35 -9.89 3.77
CA MET A 19 4.63 -8.76 4.36
C MET A 19 5.15 -8.40 5.76
N GLU A 20 5.37 -9.40 6.61
CA GLU A 20 5.79 -9.21 8.01
C GLU A 20 7.23 -8.69 8.16
N ARG A 21 8.08 -8.99 7.17
CA ARG A 21 9.45 -8.50 7.06
C ARG A 21 9.55 -7.07 6.55
N GLY A 22 8.51 -6.54 5.91
CA GLY A 22 8.38 -5.12 5.59
C GLY A 22 8.81 -4.73 4.17
N PRO A 23 8.92 -3.42 3.90
CA PRO A 23 9.11 -2.85 2.55
C PRO A 23 10.29 -3.44 1.76
N GLU A 24 11.42 -3.69 2.41
CA GLU A 24 12.63 -4.21 1.77
C GLU A 24 12.40 -5.62 1.24
N ALA A 25 11.78 -6.50 2.05
CA ALA A 25 11.45 -7.86 1.64
C ALA A 25 10.39 -7.87 0.51
N ILE A 26 9.42 -6.96 0.57
CA ILE A 26 8.43 -6.80 -0.52
C ILE A 26 9.14 -6.38 -1.81
N SER A 27 10.07 -5.43 -1.73
CA SER A 27 10.84 -4.97 -2.89
C SER A 27 11.66 -6.11 -3.50
N GLU A 28 12.40 -6.85 -2.68
CA GLU A 28 13.20 -8.01 -3.10
C GLU A 28 12.33 -9.08 -3.78
N HIS A 29 11.16 -9.39 -3.21
CA HIS A 29 10.22 -10.37 -3.77
C HIS A 29 9.76 -9.97 -5.18
N TYR A 30 9.37 -8.71 -5.38
CA TYR A 30 8.89 -8.23 -6.67
C TYR A 30 10.01 -7.97 -7.68
N GLU A 31 11.23 -7.65 -7.24
CA GLU A 31 12.42 -7.59 -8.09
C GLU A 31 12.78 -8.98 -8.64
N LYS A 32 12.76 -10.01 -7.79
CA LYS A 32 12.96 -11.40 -8.21
C LYS A 32 11.89 -11.83 -9.21
N LEU A 33 10.62 -11.55 -8.91
CA LEU A 33 9.52 -11.85 -9.82
C LEU A 33 9.67 -11.14 -11.17
N SER A 34 10.12 -9.88 -11.16
CA SER A 34 10.36 -9.13 -12.39
C SER A 34 11.46 -9.76 -13.24
N THR A 35 12.52 -10.23 -12.58
CA THR A 35 13.64 -10.93 -13.22
C THR A 35 13.19 -12.26 -13.84
N ASP A 36 12.44 -13.08 -13.08
CA ASP A 36 11.95 -14.38 -13.53
C ASP A 36 11.00 -14.27 -14.74
N LEU A 37 10.28 -13.15 -14.86
CA LEU A 37 9.31 -12.91 -15.92
C LEU A 37 9.84 -12.04 -17.07
N TYR A 38 11.08 -11.54 -16.98
CA TYR A 38 11.66 -10.59 -17.94
C TYR A 38 10.79 -9.35 -18.20
N GLN A 39 10.04 -8.91 -17.19
CA GLN A 39 9.17 -7.74 -17.25
C GLN A 39 9.06 -7.09 -15.87
N GLU A 40 8.86 -5.78 -15.81
CA GLU A 40 8.65 -5.09 -14.54
C GLU A 40 7.31 -5.51 -13.90
N VAL A 41 7.37 -6.03 -12.68
CA VAL A 41 6.21 -6.35 -11.84
C VAL A 41 6.30 -5.58 -10.53
N LYS A 42 5.39 -4.64 -10.33
CA LYS A 42 5.28 -3.87 -9.08
C LYS A 42 4.30 -4.52 -8.10
N PRO A 43 4.51 -4.36 -6.78
CA PRO A 43 3.51 -4.77 -5.80
C PRO A 43 2.21 -4.00 -5.98
N ARG A 44 1.07 -4.68 -6.07
CA ARG A 44 -0.23 -4.01 -6.27
C ARG A 44 -0.59 -3.14 -5.05
N MET A 45 -1.09 -1.92 -5.28
CA MET A 45 -1.56 -0.99 -4.23
C MET A 45 -2.40 -1.69 -3.16
N GLY A 46 -3.42 -2.46 -3.57
CA GLY A 46 -4.32 -3.15 -2.65
C GLY A 46 -3.67 -4.26 -1.84
N ALA A 47 -2.59 -4.89 -2.34
CA ALA A 47 -1.86 -5.90 -1.59
C ALA A 47 -1.02 -5.25 -0.47
N ILE A 48 -0.42 -4.09 -0.73
CA ILE A 48 0.31 -3.34 0.30
C ILE A 48 -0.66 -2.73 1.32
N ASP A 49 -1.81 -2.20 0.89
CA ASP A 49 -2.85 -1.70 1.80
C ASP A 49 -3.36 -2.81 2.73
N TYR A 50 -3.59 -4.02 2.18
CA TYR A 50 -3.93 -5.19 2.99
C TYR A 50 -2.81 -5.55 3.97
N ALA A 51 -1.56 -5.58 3.52
CA ALA A 51 -0.42 -5.85 4.39
C ALA A 51 -0.33 -4.83 5.53
N ALA A 52 -0.54 -3.54 5.23
CA ALA A 52 -0.55 -2.48 6.24
C ALA A 52 -1.67 -2.67 7.28
N ASP A 53 -2.89 -2.99 6.84
CA ASP A 53 -4.02 -3.29 7.73
C ASP A 53 -3.75 -4.54 8.57
N TYR A 54 -3.25 -5.61 7.96
CA TYR A 54 -2.88 -6.85 8.65
C TYR A 54 -1.82 -6.59 9.71
N MET A 55 -0.75 -5.84 9.40
CA MET A 55 0.28 -5.52 10.37
C MET A 55 -0.27 -4.65 11.52
N THR A 56 -1.10 -3.66 11.21
CA THR A 56 -1.69 -2.76 12.22
C THR A 56 -2.69 -3.47 13.12
N ASN A 57 -3.63 -4.19 12.51
CA ASN A 57 -4.84 -4.69 13.19
C ASN A 57 -4.80 -6.19 13.48
N GLY A 58 -4.15 -6.98 12.63
CA GLY A 58 -3.97 -8.43 12.83
C GLY A 58 -2.83 -8.72 13.79
N VAL A 59 -1.61 -8.29 13.44
CA VAL A 59 -0.38 -8.53 14.22
C VAL A 59 -0.19 -7.51 15.36
N LYS A 60 -1.01 -6.45 15.40
CA LYS A 60 -0.93 -5.36 16.40
C LYS A 60 0.40 -4.60 16.39
N SER A 61 1.01 -4.49 15.21
CA SER A 61 2.25 -3.75 14.96
C SER A 61 1.97 -2.50 14.11
N SER A 62 1.39 -1.47 14.74
CA SER A 62 0.99 -0.23 14.05
C SER A 62 2.17 0.52 13.40
N GLU A 63 3.39 0.41 13.95
CA GLU A 63 4.58 1.02 13.33
C GLU A 63 4.92 0.36 11.99
N LYS A 64 4.89 -0.98 11.94
CA LYS A 64 5.12 -1.71 10.68
C LYS A 64 4.01 -1.44 9.67
N GLY A 65 2.76 -1.34 10.14
CA GLY A 65 1.63 -0.94 9.30
C GLY A 65 1.83 0.45 8.68
N LEU A 66 2.27 1.44 9.45
CA LEU A 66 2.57 2.77 8.92
C LEU A 66 3.70 2.74 7.88
N LYS A 67 4.80 2.02 8.15
CA LYS A 67 5.90 1.87 7.19
C LYS A 67 5.44 1.29 5.85
N LEU A 68 4.48 0.37 5.87
CA LEU A 68 3.88 -0.18 4.66
C LEU A 68 2.99 0.85 3.92
N LEU A 69 2.26 1.70 4.64
CA LEU A 69 1.51 2.81 4.02
C LEU A 69 2.45 3.84 3.39
N GLU A 70 3.55 4.18 4.06
CA GLU A 70 4.59 5.08 3.55
C GLU A 70 5.24 4.49 2.29
N TYR A 71 5.58 3.20 2.32
CA TYR A 71 6.09 2.48 1.16
C TYR A 71 5.09 2.47 -0.02
N ASN A 72 3.81 2.23 0.25
CA ASN A 72 2.77 2.28 -0.79
C ASN A 72 2.69 3.68 -1.42
N ALA A 73 2.75 4.73 -0.61
CA ALA A 73 2.72 6.13 -1.06
C ALA A 73 3.98 6.54 -1.84
N ALA A 74 5.14 5.94 -1.54
CA ALA A 74 6.36 6.13 -2.31
C ALA A 74 6.26 5.45 -3.70
N LEU A 75 5.65 4.26 -3.78
CA LEU A 75 5.43 3.56 -5.05
C LEU A 75 4.35 4.20 -5.93
N TYR A 76 3.31 4.75 -5.31
CA TYR A 76 2.12 5.27 -5.98
C TYR A 76 1.80 6.70 -5.53
N PRO A 77 2.71 7.67 -5.77
CA PRO A 77 2.60 9.02 -5.23
C PRO A 77 1.38 9.78 -5.75
N ASP A 78 0.87 9.43 -6.93
CA ASP A 78 -0.25 10.07 -7.62
C ASP A 78 -1.60 9.39 -7.34
N SER A 79 -1.63 8.35 -6.51
CA SER A 79 -2.87 7.67 -6.13
C SER A 79 -3.55 8.40 -4.96
N ALA A 80 -4.73 8.97 -5.21
CA ALA A 80 -5.53 9.60 -4.17
C ALA A 80 -5.87 8.63 -3.03
N TRP A 81 -6.20 7.39 -3.36
CA TRP A 81 -6.52 6.34 -2.37
C TRP A 81 -5.32 6.02 -1.46
N VAL A 82 -4.13 5.86 -2.05
CA VAL A 82 -2.92 5.53 -1.29
C VAL A 82 -2.55 6.68 -0.34
N ASN A 83 -2.57 7.92 -0.84
CA ASN A 83 -2.30 9.09 0.02
C ASN A 83 -3.36 9.26 1.12
N PHE A 84 -4.62 8.92 0.84
CA PHE A 84 -5.68 8.97 1.85
C PHE A 84 -5.52 7.88 2.92
N ASN A 85 -5.09 6.68 2.53
CA ASN A 85 -4.77 5.61 3.49
C ASN A 85 -3.61 6.00 4.39
N LEU A 86 -2.54 6.59 3.84
CA LEU A 86 -1.43 7.12 4.63
C LEU A 86 -1.87 8.24 5.59
N ALA A 87 -2.74 9.15 5.14
CA ALA A 87 -3.32 10.19 5.99
C ALA A 87 -4.07 9.61 7.21
N LYS A 88 -4.88 8.57 7.00
CA LYS A 88 -5.56 7.84 8.09
C LYS A 88 -4.56 7.18 9.04
N GLY A 89 -3.48 6.60 8.51
CA GLY A 89 -2.39 6.03 9.31
C GLY A 89 -1.77 7.06 10.26
N TYR A 90 -1.42 8.24 9.76
CA TYR A 90 -0.91 9.33 10.61
C TYR A 90 -1.95 9.83 11.63
N LYS A 91 -3.23 9.93 11.25
CA LYS A 91 -4.30 10.35 12.19
C LYS A 91 -4.45 9.39 13.36
N GLN A 92 -4.35 8.08 13.12
CA GLN A 92 -4.40 7.06 14.19
C GLN A 92 -3.26 7.18 15.19
N ARG A 93 -2.17 7.86 14.81
CA ARG A 93 -0.98 8.10 15.63
C ARG A 93 -0.92 9.51 16.21
N GLU A 94 -2.00 10.27 16.05
CA GLU A 94 -2.10 11.67 16.48
C GLU A 94 -1.12 12.62 15.78
N GLU A 95 -0.52 12.19 14.66
CA GLU A 95 0.40 12.99 13.84
C GLU A 95 -0.40 13.91 12.89
N MET A 96 -1.17 14.83 13.48
CA MET A 96 -2.21 15.61 12.78
C MET A 96 -1.69 16.47 11.63
N THR A 97 -0.47 17.00 11.72
CA THR A 97 0.15 17.79 10.64
C THR A 97 0.37 16.93 9.39
N LEU A 98 0.88 15.71 9.56
CA LEU A 98 1.10 14.77 8.47
C LEU A 98 -0.22 14.22 7.95
N ALA A 99 -1.15 13.89 8.84
CA ALA A 99 -2.50 13.48 8.49
C ALA A 99 -3.18 14.51 7.55
N LYS A 100 -3.15 15.79 7.92
CA LYS A 100 -3.69 16.87 7.10
C LYS A 100 -2.94 17.04 5.78
N THR A 101 -1.61 16.96 5.80
CA THR A 101 -0.77 17.10 4.60
C THR A 101 -1.14 16.05 3.54
N TYR A 102 -1.20 14.78 3.94
CA TYR A 102 -1.54 13.69 3.02
C TYR A 102 -3.02 13.65 2.66
N GLY A 103 -3.93 14.08 3.55
CA GLY A 103 -5.34 14.25 3.23
C GLY A 103 -5.58 15.32 2.16
N LEU A 104 -4.92 16.48 2.26
CA LEU A 104 -4.98 17.52 1.23
C LEU A 104 -4.34 17.07 -0.09
N LYS A 105 -3.24 16.30 -0.02
CA LYS A 105 -2.63 15.70 -1.22
C LYS A 105 -3.60 14.74 -1.89
N ALA A 106 -4.25 13.85 -1.12
CA ALA A 106 -5.27 12.95 -1.64
C ALA A 106 -6.40 13.73 -2.32
N LEU A 107 -6.93 14.78 -1.67
CA LEU A 107 -8.01 15.62 -2.22
C LEU A 107 -7.67 16.21 -3.59
N ARG A 108 -6.43 16.69 -3.78
CA ARG A 108 -5.96 17.23 -5.07
C ARG A 108 -5.86 16.18 -6.17
N LEU A 109 -5.62 14.93 -5.80
CA LEU A 109 -5.47 13.80 -6.72
C LEU A 109 -6.79 13.08 -7.01
N VAL A 110 -7.88 13.36 -6.28
CA VAL A 110 -9.16 12.70 -6.51
C VAL A 110 -9.67 13.03 -7.92
N ALA A 111 -9.93 11.99 -8.71
CA ALA A 111 -10.57 12.14 -10.01
C ALA A 111 -11.97 12.78 -9.86
N GLN A 112 -12.35 13.62 -10.82
CA GLN A 112 -13.58 14.42 -10.74
C GLN A 112 -14.85 13.57 -10.59
N ASP A 113 -14.85 12.34 -11.09
CA ASP A 113 -15.97 11.40 -11.05
C ASP A 113 -16.02 10.54 -9.78
N ASN A 114 -14.99 10.57 -8.93
CA ASN A 114 -14.92 9.76 -7.71
C ASN A 114 -15.47 10.52 -6.48
N GLU A 115 -16.76 10.85 -6.53
CA GLU A 115 -17.45 11.63 -5.50
C GLU A 115 -17.45 10.97 -4.12
N LYS A 116 -17.43 9.63 -4.05
CA LYS A 116 -17.37 8.90 -2.78
C LYS A 116 -16.03 9.10 -2.07
N LEU A 117 -14.91 8.97 -2.79
CA LEU A 117 -13.59 9.21 -2.21
C LEU A 117 -13.44 10.68 -1.83
N LYS A 118 -13.84 11.60 -2.72
CA LYS A 118 -13.81 13.04 -2.46
C LYS A 118 -14.53 13.40 -1.17
N SER A 119 -15.77 12.93 -1.00
CA SER A 119 -16.56 13.14 0.21
C SER A 119 -15.88 12.56 1.46
N SER A 120 -15.27 11.38 1.33
CA SER A 120 -14.53 10.74 2.44
C SER A 120 -13.31 11.56 2.86
N VAL A 121 -12.57 12.12 1.90
CA VAL A 121 -11.39 12.96 2.17
C VAL A 121 -11.81 14.29 2.79
N VAL A 122 -12.89 14.92 2.29
CA VAL A 122 -13.43 16.17 2.85
C VAL A 122 -13.89 15.99 4.28
N ASN A 123 -14.60 14.90 4.61
CA ASN A 123 -15.05 14.62 5.98
C ASN A 123 -13.90 14.24 6.93
N PHE A 124 -12.76 13.80 6.39
CA PHE A 124 -11.59 13.43 7.18
C PHE A 124 -10.80 14.64 7.67
N LEU A 125 -10.72 15.67 6.82
CA LEU A 125 -9.98 16.93 7.03
C LEU A 125 -10.71 17.88 7.99
#